data_AF-V6LM08-F1
#
_entry.id   AF-V6LM08-F1
#
_cell.length_a   1.000
_cell.length_b   1.000
_cell.length_c   1.000
_cell.angle_alpha   90.00
_cell.angle_beta   90.00
_cell.angle_gamma   90.00
#
_symmetry.space_group_name_H-M   'P 1'
#
loop_
_entity.id
_entity.type
_entity.pdbx_description
1 polymer ?
#
loop_
_entity_poly.entity_id
_entity_poly.type
_entity_poly.pdbx_seq_one_letter_code
_entity_poly.pdbx_strand_id
1 'polypeptide(L)'
;MQPDQYLQQSTGEAVFVTTNTTSISGILQAYTPVSIVMVNCITSDNQVFSTIQIKKDTIVSIQFSDVCIENFTQKVEMVVKPKQQSKWKVQ
;
A
#
# COMPACT_ATOMS: atom_id res chain seq x y z
N MET A 1 4.60 -5.21 23.04
CA MET A 1 3.23 -4.79 22.68
C MET A 1 2.49 -6.02 22.15
N GLN A 2 1.23 -6.26 22.53
CA GLN A 2 0.48 -7.40 21.97
C GLN A 2 0.07 -7.09 20.51
N PRO A 3 0.12 -8.08 19.59
CA PRO A 3 -0.22 -7.86 18.17
C PRO A 3 -1.60 -7.25 17.94
N ASP A 4 -2.60 -7.66 18.75
CA ASP A 4 -3.96 -7.12 18.66
C ASP A 4 -4.04 -5.65 19.10
N GLN A 5 -3.23 -5.24 20.08
CA GLN A 5 -3.15 -3.84 20.51
C GLN A 5 -2.45 -2.97 19.47
N TYR A 6 -1.44 -3.51 18.79
CA TYR A 6 -0.76 -2.79 17.71
C TYR A 6 -1.71 -2.53 16.53
N LEU A 7 -2.47 -3.55 16.12
CA LEU A 7 -3.50 -3.41 15.06
C LEU A 7 -4.59 -2.38 15.40
N GLN A 8 -4.98 -2.27 16.68
CA GLN A 8 -5.93 -1.24 17.12
C GLN A 8 -5.35 0.18 17.06
N GLN A 9 -4.03 0.33 17.23
CA GLN A 9 -3.35 1.63 17.18
C GLN A 9 -2.96 2.04 15.76
N SER A 10 -2.76 1.09 14.86
CA SER A 10 -2.42 1.31 13.44
C SER A 10 -3.61 1.70 12.55
N THR A 11 -4.77 2.05 13.12
CA THR A 11 -5.89 2.58 12.33
C THR A 11 -5.49 3.89 11.66
N GLY A 12 -5.72 4.00 10.35
CA GLY A 12 -5.27 5.11 9.50
C GLY A 12 -3.95 4.84 8.78
N GLU A 13 -3.24 3.74 9.09
CA GLU A 13 -1.98 3.40 8.44
C GLU A 13 -2.18 2.59 7.15
N ALA A 14 -1.24 2.77 6.21
CA ALA A 14 -1.17 1.94 5.02
C ALA A 14 -0.66 0.54 5.37
N VAL A 15 -1.42 -0.47 4.99
CA VAL A 15 -1.13 -1.88 5.26
C VAL A 15 -1.19 -2.70 3.99
N PHE A 16 -0.32 -3.71 3.93
CA PHE A 16 -0.34 -4.75 2.92
C PHE A 16 -0.72 -6.07 3.58
N VAL A 17 -1.83 -6.66 3.16
CA VAL A 17 -2.39 -7.88 3.72
C VAL A 17 -2.30 -8.98 2.69
N THR A 18 -1.67 -10.09 3.07
CA THR A 18 -1.67 -11.32 2.26
C THR A 18 -2.68 -12.27 2.84
N THR A 19 -3.64 -12.67 2.01
CA THR A 19 -4.63 -13.72 2.33
C THR A 19 -4.26 -15.03 1.62
N ASN A 20 -4.99 -16.10 1.90
CA ASN A 20 -4.82 -17.38 1.23
C ASN A 20 -5.00 -17.32 -0.31
N THR A 21 -5.72 -16.31 -0.83
CA THR A 21 -6.10 -16.25 -2.25
C THR A 21 -5.60 -15.02 -2.98
N THR A 22 -5.27 -13.94 -2.28
CA THR A 22 -4.88 -12.66 -2.90
C THR A 22 -4.09 -11.79 -1.93
N SER A 23 -3.39 -10.80 -2.47
CA SER A 23 -2.76 -9.74 -1.69
C SER A 23 -3.50 -8.43 -1.89
N ILE A 24 -3.63 -7.65 -0.81
CA ILE A 24 -4.45 -6.44 -0.75
C ILE A 24 -3.62 -5.34 -0.12
N SER A 25 -3.40 -4.23 -0.82
CA SER A 25 -2.88 -2.99 -0.24
C SER A 25 -4.04 -2.05 0.06
N GLY A 26 -3.95 -1.27 1.12
CA GLY A 26 -4.99 -0.28 1.48
C GLY A 26 -4.70 0.39 2.81
N ILE A 27 -5.68 1.12 3.34
CA ILE A 27 -5.57 1.80 4.63
C ILE A 27 -6.37 1.03 5.67
N LEU A 28 -5.77 0.69 6.81
CA LEU A 28 -6.47 0.03 7.90
C LEU A 28 -7.47 0.98 8.55
N GLN A 29 -8.77 0.69 8.45
CA GLN A 29 -9.83 1.54 8.99
C GLN A 29 -10.31 1.06 10.36
N ALA A 30 -10.43 -0.26 10.55
CA ALA A 30 -10.90 -0.84 11.80
C ALA A 30 -10.36 -2.25 12.01
N TYR A 31 -10.20 -2.63 13.27
CA TYR A 31 -9.82 -3.98 13.70
C TYR A 31 -10.88 -4.55 14.65
N THR A 32 -11.23 -5.82 14.44
CA THR A 32 -12.05 -6.63 15.35
C THR A 32 -11.34 -7.96 15.60
N PRO A 33 -11.67 -8.70 16.68
CA PRO A 33 -11.04 -9.99 16.96
C PRO A 33 -11.17 -11.02 15.82
N VAL A 34 -12.16 -10.85 14.93
CA VAL A 34 -12.48 -11.80 13.85
C VAL A 34 -12.21 -11.25 12.44
N SER A 35 -11.98 -9.95 12.28
CA SER A 35 -11.81 -9.32 10.96
C SER A 35 -11.14 -7.96 11.02
N ILE A 36 -10.58 -7.53 9.89
CA ILE A 36 -10.10 -6.16 9.67
C ILE A 36 -10.90 -5.50 8.55
N VAL A 37 -11.07 -4.19 8.65
CA VAL A 37 -11.67 -3.37 7.61
C VAL A 37 -10.60 -2.47 7.04
N MET A 38 -10.45 -2.50 5.73
CA MET A 38 -9.54 -1.65 4.98
C MET A 38 -10.32 -0.77 4.01
N VAL A 39 -9.81 0.42 3.71
CA VAL A 39 -10.35 1.35 2.71
C VAL A 39 -9.32 1.70 1.65
N ASN A 40 -9.77 2.21 0.50
CA ASN A 40 -8.91 2.52 -0.67
C ASN A 40 -8.03 1.34 -1.07
N CYS A 41 -8.64 0.17 -1.20
CA CYS A 41 -7.94 -1.09 -1.36
C CYS A 41 -7.64 -1.39 -2.84
N ILE A 42 -6.46 -1.94 -3.09
CA ILE A 42 -6.04 -2.45 -4.40
C ILE A 42 -5.56 -3.88 -4.23
N THR A 43 -6.13 -4.79 -5.00
CA THR A 43 -5.75 -6.21 -4.99
C THR A 43 -4.61 -6.49 -5.98
N SER A 44 -3.95 -7.64 -5.84
CA SER A 44 -2.84 -8.05 -6.72
C SER A 44 -3.22 -8.22 -8.20
N ASP A 45 -4.50 -8.35 -8.51
CA ASP A 45 -5.07 -8.38 -9.86
C ASP A 45 -5.56 -7.00 -10.34
N ASN A 46 -5.10 -5.91 -9.70
CA ASN A 46 -5.41 -4.52 -10.01
C ASN A 46 -6.89 -4.13 -9.89
N GLN A 47 -7.69 -4.86 -9.11
CA GLN A 47 -9.05 -4.41 -8.78
C GLN A 47 -8.99 -3.39 -7.65
N VAL A 48 -9.84 -2.36 -7.77
CA VAL A 48 -9.91 -1.26 -6.79
C VAL A 48 -11.23 -1.33 -6.06
N PHE A 49 -11.17 -1.31 -4.73
CA PHE A 49 -12.33 -1.35 -3.85
C PHE A 49 -12.28 -0.19 -2.87
N SER A 50 -13.40 0.51 -2.70
CA SER A 50 -13.49 1.58 -1.70
C SER A 50 -13.35 1.06 -0.28
N THR A 51 -13.87 -0.14 0.00
CA THR A 51 -13.80 -0.80 1.31
C THR A 51 -13.77 -2.31 1.15
N ILE A 52 -12.91 -2.99 1.92
CA ILE A 52 -12.84 -4.45 2.01
C ILE A 52 -12.84 -4.86 3.48
N GLN A 53 -13.65 -5.85 3.83
CA GLN A 53 -13.58 -6.54 5.11
C GLN A 53 -12.92 -7.90 4.92
N ILE A 54 -11.83 -8.15 5.66
CA ILE A 54 -11.03 -9.38 5.56
C ILE A 54 -11.18 -10.15 6.87
N LYS A 55 -11.60 -11.41 6.81
CA LYS A 55 -11.69 -12.26 8.01
C LYS A 55 -10.30 -12.71 8.47
N LYS A 56 -10.04 -12.69 9.77
CA LYS A 56 -8.72 -12.95 10.36
C LYS A 56 -8.19 -14.35 10.06
N ASP A 57 -9.08 -15.34 9.93
CA ASP A 57 -8.77 -16.73 9.56
C ASP A 57 -8.23 -16.88 8.13
N THR A 58 -8.50 -15.91 7.25
CA THR A 58 -8.00 -15.89 5.87
C THR A 58 -6.66 -15.19 5.72
N ILE A 59 -6.19 -14.48 6.75
CA ILE A 59 -4.97 -13.67 6.73
C ILE A 59 -3.76 -14.54 7.01
N VAL A 60 -2.81 -14.55 6.08
CA VAL A 60 -1.50 -15.19 6.23
C VAL A 60 -0.52 -14.23 6.89
N SER A 61 -0.52 -12.95 6.48
CA SER A 61 0.36 -11.93 7.06
C SER A 61 -0.19 -10.51 6.85
N ILE A 62 0.22 -9.62 7.74
CA ILE A 62 -0.02 -8.17 7.66
C ILE A 62 1.33 -7.48 7.73
N GLN A 63 1.62 -6.64 6.75
CA GLN A 63 2.80 -5.80 6.71
C GLN A 63 2.34 -4.34 6.86
N PHE A 64 2.81 -3.71 7.93
CA PHE A 64 2.67 -2.27 8.14
C PHE A 64 3.86 -1.61 7.49
N SER A 65 3.60 -0.53 6.77
CA SER A 65 4.60 0.01 5.89
C SER A 65 4.99 1.43 6.27
N ASP A 66 6.25 1.59 6.67
CA ASP A 66 6.97 2.88 6.58
C ASP A 66 7.34 3.21 5.11
N VAL A 67 7.13 2.27 4.17
CA VAL A 67 7.71 2.24 2.81
C VAL A 67 6.64 2.28 1.69
N CYS A 68 5.35 2.14 1.99
CA CYS A 68 4.28 2.15 0.97
C CYS A 68 4.10 3.53 0.33
N ILE A 69 4.57 4.59 0.99
CA ILE A 69 4.57 5.96 0.46
C ILE A 69 5.63 6.12 -0.64
N GLU A 70 6.79 5.46 -0.54
CA GLU A 70 7.86 5.63 -1.54
C GLU A 70 7.51 4.95 -2.88
N ASN A 71 6.82 3.80 -2.87
CA ASN A 71 6.41 3.13 -4.12
C ASN A 71 5.19 3.76 -4.82
N PHE A 72 4.39 4.59 -4.11
CA PHE A 72 3.32 5.37 -4.72
C PHE A 72 3.84 6.67 -5.35
N THR A 73 4.94 7.23 -4.81
CA THR A 73 5.52 8.49 -5.28
C THR A 73 6.51 8.30 -6.45
N GLN A 74 7.15 7.12 -6.55
CA GLN A 74 8.18 6.83 -7.57
C GLN A 74 7.70 6.67 -9.03
N LYS A 75 6.41 6.86 -9.34
CA LYS A 75 5.90 6.86 -10.73
C LYS A 75 5.43 8.22 -11.25
N VAL A 76 5.75 9.33 -10.59
CA VAL A 76 5.42 10.68 -11.10
C VAL A 76 6.62 11.65 -11.11
N GLU A 77 7.84 11.17 -10.90
CA GLU A 77 9.02 11.99 -11.18
C GLU A 77 9.57 11.67 -12.57
N MET A 78 9.33 12.60 -13.49
CA MET A 78 9.93 12.68 -14.81
C MET A 78 11.40 12.26 -14.78
N VAL A 79 11.75 11.26 -15.59
CA VAL A 79 13.12 11.10 -16.07
C VAL A 79 13.41 12.26 -17.01
N VAL A 80 13.72 13.43 -16.45
CA VAL A 80 14.48 14.48 -17.12
C VAL A 80 15.41 15.11 -16.09
N LYS A 81 16.55 14.44 -15.84
CA LYS A 81 17.73 15.12 -15.29
C LYS A 81 18.64 15.56 -16.45
N PRO A 82 19.22 16.77 -16.37
CA PRO A 82 19.73 17.50 -17.52
C PRO A 82 21.11 16.98 -17.95
N LYS A 83 21.41 17.07 -19.25
CA LYS A 83 22.80 17.19 -19.72
C LYS A 83 22.95 18.46 -20.54
N GLN A 84 23.75 19.37 -19.98
CA GLN A 84 24.26 20.55 -20.66
C GLN A 84 25.04 20.16 -21.93
N GLN A 85 24.76 20.93 -22.97
CA GLN A 85 25.61 21.36 -24.08
C GLN A 85 26.44 20.32 -24.85
N SER A 86 26.07 20.18 -26.13
CA SER A 86 27.05 20.21 -27.21
C SER A 86 26.50 21.08 -28.34
N LYS A 87 27.11 22.25 -28.53
CA LYS A 87 26.98 23.12 -29.70
C LYS A 87 27.19 22.30 -30.97
N TRP A 88 26.24 22.30 -31.89
CA TRP A 88 26.51 22.07 -33.31
C TRP A 88 25.85 23.21 -34.11
N LYS A 89 26.65 23.74 -35.05
CA LYS A 89 26.47 24.96 -35.86
C LYS A 89 25.06 25.16 -36.42
N VAL A 90 24.59 26.40 -36.36
CA VAL A 90 23.66 26.95 -37.36
C VAL A 90 24.46 27.11 -38.68
N GLN A 91 23.80 26.83 -39.80
CA GLN A 91 24.26 26.89 -41.21
C GLN A 91 25.61 27.56 -41.49
#